data_AF-A0A074W2M3-F1
#
_entry.id   AF-A0A074W2M3-F1
#
_cell.length_a   1.000
_cell.length_b   1.000
_cell.length_c   1.000
_cell.angle_alpha   90.00
_cell.angle_beta   90.00
_cell.angle_gamma   90.00
#
_symmetry.space_group_name_H-M   'P 1'
#
loop_
_entity.id
_entity.type
_entity.pdbx_description
1 polymer ?
#
loop_
_entity_poly.entity_id
_entity_poly.type
_entity_poly.pdbx_seq_one_letter_code
_entity_poly.pdbx_strand_id
1 'polypeptide(L)'
;MRGFDGELTLMGEQGWYWNNNLNWQYLPSHQVYAGIDVGHITGRTSEMQLGKTLAGTVVGFKGQVKAGGNWYYDVFMGKPIYKPQHFRTDKTTFGFNLNYSL
;
A
#
# COMPACT_ATOMS: atom_id res chain seq x y z
N MET A 1 -0.08 -5.20 -2.25
CA MET A 1 -0.94 -4.01 -2.46
C MET A 1 -1.01 -3.25 -1.15
N ARG A 2 -1.02 -1.91 -1.15
CA ARG A 2 -1.10 -1.14 0.10
C ARG A 2 -2.49 -1.26 0.71
N GLY A 3 -2.55 -1.16 2.04
CA GLY A 3 -3.77 -1.40 2.81
C GLY A 3 -4.03 -2.87 3.16
N PHE A 4 -3.07 -3.76 2.90
CA PHE A 4 -3.06 -5.14 3.37
C PHE A 4 -1.78 -5.36 4.18
N ASP A 5 -1.85 -6.24 5.17
CA ASP A 5 -0.73 -6.61 6.06
C ASP A 5 0.41 -7.37 5.34
N GLY A 6 0.12 -7.97 4.19
CA GLY A 6 1.08 -8.76 3.42
C GLY A 6 1.22 -10.21 3.88
N GLU A 7 0.46 -10.66 4.90
CA GLU A 7 0.45 -12.06 5.34
C GLU A 7 -0.15 -12.98 4.28
N LEU A 8 -1.13 -12.46 3.52
CA LEU A 8 -1.73 -13.15 2.39
C LEU A 8 -1.48 -12.36 1.11
N THR A 9 -0.87 -13.04 0.14
CA THR A 9 -0.61 -12.49 -1.20
C THR A 9 -1.50 -13.20 -2.21
N LEU A 10 -2.08 -12.42 -3.11
CA LEU A 10 -2.92 -12.93 -4.19
C LEU A 10 -2.02 -13.36 -5.36
N MET A 11 -2.13 -14.62 -5.79
CA MET A 11 -1.22 -15.23 -6.77
C MET A 11 -2.01 -15.93 -7.87
N GLY A 12 -1.73 -15.59 -9.12
CA GLY A 12 -2.35 -16.22 -10.29
C GLY A 12 -1.43 -16.21 -11.50
N GLU A 13 -1.82 -16.93 -12.54
CA GLU A 13 -1.04 -17.10 -13.78
C GLU A 13 -0.94 -15.79 -14.57
N GLN A 14 -2.02 -15.01 -14.56
CA GLN A 14 -2.12 -13.71 -15.23
C GLN A 14 -2.88 -12.75 -14.32
N GLY A 15 -2.78 -11.45 -14.60
CA GLY A 15 -3.49 -10.45 -13.82
C GLY A 15 -3.17 -9.03 -14.24
N TRP A 16 -3.83 -8.08 -13.58
CA TRP A 16 -3.57 -6.66 -13.71
C TRP A 16 -3.48 -6.00 -12.34
N TYR A 17 -2.73 -4.90 -12.29
CA TYR A 17 -2.55 -4.09 -11.10
C TYR A 17 -2.66 -2.62 -11.47
N TRP A 18 -3.46 -1.89 -10.72
CA TRP A 18 -3.66 -0.46 -10.85
C TRP A 18 -3.33 0.22 -9.52
N ASN A 19 -2.56 1.31 -9.61
CA ASN A 19 -2.12 2.10 -8.47
C ASN A 19 -2.32 3.57 -8.80
N ASN A 20 -2.99 4.29 -7.90
CA ASN A 20 -3.12 5.74 -7.97
C ASN A 20 -2.65 6.36 -6.66
N ASN A 21 -1.96 7.49 -6.77
CA ASN A 21 -1.49 8.28 -5.63
C ASN A 21 -1.72 9.76 -5.88
N LEU A 22 -2.46 10.39 -4.97
CA LEU A 22 -2.52 11.83 -4.84
C LEU A 22 -1.55 12.27 -3.75
N ASN A 23 -0.61 13.15 -4.10
CA ASN A 23 0.35 13.71 -3.15
C ASN A 23 0.09 15.21 -3.06
N TRP A 24 -0.03 15.73 -1.84
CA TRP A 24 -0.14 17.15 -1.57
C TRP A 24 1.06 17.62 -0.75
N GLN A 25 1.86 18.49 -1.35
CA GLN A 25 2.97 19.14 -0.70
C GLN A 25 2.48 20.35 0.11
N TYR A 26 2.56 20.24 1.45
CA TYR A 26 2.12 21.28 2.37
C TYR A 26 3.27 22.13 2.91
N LEU A 27 4.50 21.61 2.87
CA LEU A 27 5.74 22.33 3.18
C LEU A 27 6.86 21.91 2.21
N PRO A 28 7.94 22.69 2.07
CA PRO A 28 9.13 22.27 1.32
C PRO A 28 9.60 20.90 1.81
N SER A 29 9.71 19.93 0.91
CA SER A 29 10.12 18.56 1.23
C SER A 29 9.22 17.78 2.20
N HIS A 30 7.99 18.25 2.48
CA HIS A 30 7.01 17.48 3.25
C HIS A 30 5.68 17.40 2.52
N GLN A 31 5.12 16.20 2.48
CA GLN A 31 3.91 15.89 1.74
C GLN A 31 3.03 14.91 2.51
N VAL A 32 1.72 15.12 2.39
CA VAL A 32 0.73 14.10 2.72
C VAL A 32 0.31 13.41 1.43
N TYR A 33 -0.10 12.16 1.50
CA TYR A 33 -0.60 11.44 0.35
C TYR A 33 -1.77 10.53 0.70
N ALA A 34 -2.59 10.29 -0.32
CA ALA A 34 -3.65 9.29 -0.32
C ALA A 34 -3.50 8.44 -1.57
N GLY A 35 -3.72 7.14 -1.46
CA GLY A 35 -3.54 6.22 -2.57
C GLY A 35 -4.57 5.11 -2.56
N ILE A 36 -4.88 4.61 -3.76
CA ILE A 36 -5.76 3.48 -4.00
C ILE A 36 -5.01 2.47 -4.86
N ASP A 37 -5.03 1.22 -4.41
CA ASP A 37 -4.41 0.09 -5.09
C ASP A 37 -5.51 -0.94 -5.38
N VAL A 38 -5.59 -1.41 -6.62
CA VAL A 38 -6.51 -2.48 -7.01
C VAL A 38 -5.73 -3.48 -7.85
N GLY A 39 -5.92 -4.76 -7.62
CA GLY A 39 -5.46 -5.75 -8.58
C GLY A 39 -6.32 -6.99 -8.60
N HIS A 40 -6.20 -7.67 -9.71
CA HIS A 40 -7.01 -8.82 -10.06
C HIS A 40 -6.15 -9.86 -10.73
N ILE A 41 -6.38 -11.13 -10.41
CA ILE A 41 -5.74 -12.26 -11.07
C ILE A 41 -6.76 -13.06 -11.89
N THR A 42 -6.27 -13.72 -12.93
CA THR A 42 -7.00 -14.65 -13.78
C THR A 42 -6.19 -15.94 -13.96
N GLY A 43 -6.81 -16.97 -14.55
CA GLY A 43 -6.15 -18.26 -14.81
C GLY A 43 -6.80 -19.44 -14.08
N ARG A 44 -6.46 -20.66 -14.49
CA ARG A 44 -7.15 -21.89 -14.06
C ARG A 44 -6.85 -22.22 -12.60
N THR A 45 -5.64 -21.89 -12.15
CA THR A 45 -5.23 -22.03 -10.74
C THR A 45 -5.89 -21.00 -9.80
N SER A 46 -6.45 -19.91 -10.34
CA SER A 46 -7.12 -18.85 -9.54
C SER A 46 -8.46 -19.29 -8.93
N GLU A 47 -9.04 -20.41 -9.38
CA GLU A 47 -10.28 -20.97 -8.82
C GLU A 47 -10.09 -21.61 -7.44
N MET A 48 -8.84 -21.99 -7.10
CA MET A 48 -8.49 -22.53 -5.79
C MET A 48 -8.07 -21.44 -4.78
N GLN A 49 -7.98 -20.18 -5.21
CA GLN A 49 -7.68 -19.06 -4.31
C GLN A 49 -8.96 -18.54 -3.63
N LEU A 50 -8.80 -18.00 -2.41
CA LEU A 50 -9.89 -17.46 -1.59
C LEU A 50 -10.62 -16.27 -2.24
N GLY A 51 -10.09 -15.74 -3.35
CA GLY A 51 -10.75 -14.88 -4.32
C GLY A 51 -9.75 -14.24 -5.30
N LYS A 52 -10.26 -13.47 -6.27
CA LYS A 52 -9.47 -13.01 -7.43
C LYS A 52 -9.12 -11.52 -7.45
N THR A 53 -9.74 -10.70 -6.60
CA THR A 53 -9.55 -9.24 -6.59
C THR A 53 -9.24 -8.75 -5.18
N LEU A 54 -8.32 -7.81 -5.05
CA LEU A 54 -8.12 -7.00 -3.84
C LEU A 54 -8.14 -5.53 -4.21
N ALA A 55 -8.72 -4.72 -3.33
CA ALA A 55 -8.58 -3.27 -3.38
C ALA A 55 -8.24 -2.76 -1.99
N GLY A 56 -7.26 -1.86 -1.91
CA GLY A 56 -6.80 -1.26 -0.67
C GLY A 56 -6.61 0.24 -0.83
N THR A 57 -6.68 0.95 0.28
CA THR A 57 -6.37 2.37 0.36
C THR A 57 -5.22 2.58 1.32
N VAL A 58 -4.49 3.67 1.11
CA VAL A 58 -3.45 4.15 2.02
C VAL A 58 -3.57 5.66 2.17
N VAL A 59 -3.26 6.15 3.36
CA VAL A 59 -2.92 7.55 3.58
C VAL A 59 -1.61 7.60 4.36
N GLY A 60 -0.78 8.60 4.08
CA GLY A 60 0.48 8.74 4.77
C GLY A 60 1.02 10.15 4.73
N PHE A 61 2.06 10.36 5.51
CA PHE A 61 2.83 11.59 5.52
C PHE A 61 4.31 11.24 5.41
N LYS A 62 5.02 11.94 4.53
CA LYS A 62 6.43 11.71 4.28
C LYS A 62 7.16 13.03 4.07
N GLY A 63 8.44 13.01 4.32
CA GLY A 63 9.26 14.19 4.07
C GLY A 63 10.73 13.99 4.37
N GLN A 64 11.44 15.10 4.31
CA GLN A 64 12.88 15.15 4.53
C GLN A 64 13.24 16.26 5.51
N VAL A 65 14.12 15.96 6.46
CA VAL A 65 14.69 16.94 7.40
C VAL A 65 16.21 16.97 7.24
N LYS A 66 16.81 18.17 7.23
CA LYS A 66 18.26 18.36 7.21
C LYS A 66 18.78 18.53 8.64
N ALA A 67 19.52 17.56 9.15
CA ALA A 67 20.12 17.58 10.47
C ALA A 67 21.35 16.67 10.51
N GLY A 68 22.55 17.24 10.34
CA GLY A 68 23.81 16.48 10.22
C GLY A 68 23.93 15.62 8.96
N GLY A 69 22.92 15.66 8.09
CA GLY A 69 22.70 14.86 6.88
C GLY A 69 21.23 15.00 6.45
N ASN A 70 20.76 14.17 5.52
CA ASN A 70 19.36 14.14 5.08
C ASN A 70 18.63 12.95 5.72
N TRP A 71 17.63 13.24 6.54
CA TRP A 71 16.73 12.26 7.11
C TRP A 71 15.45 12.21 6.28
N TYR A 72 15.07 11.04 5.80
CA TYR A 72 13.83 10.79 5.08
C TYR A 72 12.91 9.95 5.95
N TYR A 73 11.67 10.38 6.12
CA TYR A 73 10.67 9.63 6.87
C TYR A 73 9.42 9.43 6.00
N ASP A 74 8.72 8.31 6.22
CA ASP A 74 7.38 8.02 5.70
C ASP A 74 6.62 7.26 6.78
N VAL A 75 5.44 7.72 7.15
CA VAL A 75 4.55 7.00 8.06
C VAL A 75 3.18 6.94 7.41
N PHE A 76 2.57 5.75 7.43
CA PHE A 76 1.34 5.51 6.72
C PHE A 76 0.42 4.56 7.46
N MET A 77 -0.87 4.71 7.15
CA MET A 77 -1.91 3.76 7.51
C MET A 77 -2.68 3.36 6.26
N GLY A 78 -3.03 2.09 6.16
CA GLY A 78 -3.80 1.56 5.06
C GLY A 78 -4.91 0.65 5.53
N LYS A 79 -5.88 0.40 4.65
CA LYS A 79 -7.03 -0.44 4.93
C LYS A 79 -7.50 -1.17 3.67
N PRO A 80 -7.99 -2.42 3.78
CA PRO A 80 -8.67 -3.08 2.67
C PRO A 80 -10.00 -2.36 2.38
N ILE A 81 -10.21 -1.95 1.13
CA ILE A 81 -11.51 -1.47 0.64
C ILE A 81 -12.37 -2.64 0.16
N TYR A 82 -11.75 -3.57 -0.58
CA TYR A 82 -12.39 -4.77 -1.07
C TYR A 82 -11.50 -5.97 -0.82
N LYS A 83 -12.07 -7.01 -0.23
CA LYS A 83 -11.42 -8.30 -0.07
C LYS A 83 -12.42 -9.45 -0.22
N PRO A 84 -12.01 -10.60 -0.76
CA PRO A 84 -12.86 -11.79 -0.84
C PRO A 84 -13.32 -12.28 0.55
N GLN A 85 -14.47 -12.94 0.62
CA GLN A 85 -15.15 -13.29 1.88
C GLN A 85 -14.30 -14.12 2.86
N HIS A 86 -13.36 -14.92 2.34
CA HIS A 86 -12.46 -15.75 3.16
C HIS A 86 -11.02 -15.24 3.20
N PHE A 87 -10.75 -14.05 2.64
CA PHE A 87 -9.44 -13.42 2.70
C PHE A 87 -9.24 -12.78 4.08
N ARG A 88 -8.48 -13.48 4.94
CA ARG A 88 -8.09 -12.97 6.25
C ARG A 88 -6.99 -11.94 6.06
N THR A 89 -7.19 -10.78 6.64
CA THR A 89 -6.22 -9.69 6.66
C THR A 89 -6.73 -8.71 7.71
N ASP A 90 -5.81 -7.99 8.32
CA ASP A 90 -6.09 -6.95 9.28
C ASP A 90 -7.01 -5.88 8.70
N LYS A 91 -7.83 -5.31 9.58
CA LYS A 91 -8.77 -4.24 9.20
C LYS A 91 -8.05 -2.93 8.89
N THR A 92 -6.86 -2.75 9.44
CA THR A 92 -6.02 -1.56 9.28
C THR A 92 -4.56 -2.00 9.43
N THR A 93 -3.70 -1.55 8.53
CA THR A 93 -2.25 -1.77 8.57
C THR A 93 -1.58 -0.44 8.84
N PHE A 94 -0.57 -0.43 9.71
CA PHE A 94 0.28 0.73 9.95
C PHE A 94 1.72 0.39 9.55
N GLY A 95 2.44 1.38 9.03
CA GLY A 95 3.83 1.21 8.68
C GLY A 95 4.60 2.52 8.77
N PHE A 96 5.91 2.39 8.91
CA PHE A 96 6.83 3.50 8.88
C PHE A 96 8.11 3.11 8.16
N ASN A 97 8.79 4.10 7.59
CA ASN A 97 10.08 3.96 6.95
C ASN A 97 10.95 5.16 7.33
N LEU A 98 12.21 4.91 7.66
CA LEU A 98 13.18 5.93 8.03
C LEU A 98 14.50 5.62 7.29
N ASN A 99 15.01 6.59 6.54
CA ASN A 99 16.32 6.51 5.89
C ASN A 99 17.17 7.72 6.23
N TYR A 100 18.49 7.51 6.20
CA TYR A 100 19.48 8.55 6.39
C TYR A 100 20.49 8.52 5.24
N SER A 101 20.84 9.69 4.71
CA SER A 101 21.95 9.84 3.76
C SER A 101 22.85 11.00 4.17
N LEU A 102 24.16 10.80 4.01
CA LEU A 102 25.18 11.85 4.18
C LEU A 102 25.15 12.83 2.99
#